data_AF-A0A1J5EJP2-F1
#
_entry.id   AF-A0A1J5EJP2-F1
#
_cell.length_a   1.000
_cell.length_b   1.000
_cell.length_c   1.000
_cell.angle_alpha   90.00
_cell.angle_beta   90.00
_cell.angle_gamma   90.00
#
_symmetry.space_group_name_H-M   'P 1'
#
loop_
_entity.id
_entity.type
_entity.pdbx_description
1 polymer ?
#
loop_
_entity_poly.entity_id
_entity_poly.type
_entity_poly.pdbx_seq_one_letter_code
_entity_poly.pdbx_strand_id
1 'polypeptide(L)'
;MNANDDTNYKGKPFDVNGTWEAWNFMNAHSLDGEIVTIPAHRDSVYNGSFADGTSGWTLNVWHGGATGSVVNGEYQVKIDSIGESNYQIQLIQAGLILEQGKYYEVSFDVYAASGRTLEVNVEKDTDPWTSYLEDLQNFDLTTSKTTRTFTFAMEQPTDSNGRLSFNLGASTQTVFLDNISIKSVTKPTAISWINNSKDVIAIRCDNSLLKMDFKAPQSKKISFNIFDLKGNQMRASVSQIGQGEIQSWVSDLSQMPRGIYIVQINANGKAIYRSKILNAN
;
A
#
# COMPACT_ATOMS: atom_id res chain seq x y z
N MET A 1 -22.48 54.64 -9.96
CA MET A 1 -23.36 55.34 -9.00
C MET A 1 -23.85 54.30 -8.02
N ASN A 2 -23.58 54.51 -6.73
CA ASN A 2 -23.87 53.57 -5.64
C ASN A 2 -25.39 53.48 -5.40
N ALA A 3 -25.91 52.27 -5.22
CA ALA A 3 -27.25 52.05 -4.68
C ALA A 3 -27.11 51.71 -3.19
N ASN A 4 -27.16 52.71 -2.32
CA ASN A 4 -27.18 52.52 -0.87
C ASN A 4 -27.95 53.60 -0.11
N ASP A 5 -28.89 54.30 -0.76
CA ASP A 5 -29.75 55.29 -0.08
C ASP A 5 -31.22 54.85 -0.12
N ASP A 6 -31.56 53.83 0.69
CA ASP A 6 -32.93 53.65 1.17
C ASP A 6 -32.93 53.85 2.70
N THR A 7 -33.39 55.02 3.13
CA THR A 7 -33.43 55.43 4.54
C THR A 7 -34.59 54.83 5.33
N ASN A 8 -35.37 53.90 4.76
CA ASN A 8 -36.52 53.29 5.42
C ASN A 8 -36.36 51.79 5.74
N TYR A 9 -35.17 51.20 5.54
CA TYR A 9 -34.94 49.80 5.89
C TYR A 9 -34.87 49.60 7.42
N LYS A 10 -35.95 49.05 8.00
CA LYS A 10 -36.03 48.63 9.42
C LYS A 10 -35.85 47.12 9.62
N GLY A 11 -35.21 46.43 8.67
CA GLY A 11 -34.81 45.03 8.86
C GLY A 11 -33.55 44.96 9.72
N LYS A 12 -33.51 44.04 10.69
CA LYS A 12 -32.26 43.71 11.37
C LYS A 12 -31.25 43.27 10.30
N PRO A 13 -29.99 43.74 10.32
CA PRO A 13 -28.98 43.20 9.43
C PRO A 13 -28.96 41.68 9.61
N PHE A 14 -29.08 40.94 8.51
CA PHE A 14 -28.72 39.52 8.53
C PHE A 14 -27.29 39.47 9.05
N ASP A 15 -27.13 38.87 10.23
CA ASP A 15 -25.88 38.80 10.96
C ASP A 15 -24.91 37.89 10.20
N VAL A 16 -24.24 38.44 9.19
CA VAL A 16 -23.10 37.83 8.51
C VAL A 16 -21.83 38.11 9.32
N ASN A 17 -21.87 37.77 10.61
CA ASN A 17 -20.65 37.49 11.36
C ASN A 17 -20.45 35.98 11.37
N GLY A 18 -20.01 35.46 10.22
CA GLY A 18 -19.32 34.19 10.20
C GLY A 18 -18.17 34.25 11.22
N THR A 19 -18.02 33.20 12.01
CA THR A 19 -16.96 33.10 13.04
C THR A 19 -15.58 33.35 12.43
N TRP A 20 -14.56 33.63 13.25
CA TRP A 20 -13.16 33.72 12.79
C TRP A 20 -12.76 32.51 11.91
N GLU A 21 -13.38 31.35 12.16
CA GLU A 21 -13.24 30.13 11.36
C GLU A 21 -13.88 30.27 9.97
N ALA A 22 -15.05 30.87 9.85
CA ALA A 22 -15.70 31.14 8.56
C ALA A 22 -14.94 32.20 7.75
N TRP A 23 -14.37 33.22 8.40
CA TRP A 23 -13.50 34.19 7.73
C TRP A 23 -12.19 33.54 7.26
N ASN A 24 -11.54 32.71 8.09
CA ASN A 24 -10.35 31.96 7.66
C ASN A 24 -10.65 30.96 6.55
N PHE A 25 -11.81 30.29 6.60
CA PHE A 25 -12.27 29.39 5.56
C PHE A 25 -12.47 30.15 4.24
N MET A 26 -13.20 31.27 4.25
CA MET A 26 -13.44 32.06 3.05
C MET A 26 -12.18 32.74 2.50
N ASN A 27 -11.28 33.20 3.37
CA ASN A 27 -10.03 33.84 2.97
C ASN A 27 -9.01 32.83 2.40
N ALA A 28 -9.05 31.57 2.86
CA ALA A 28 -8.27 30.48 2.27
C ALA A 28 -8.85 29.95 0.94
N HIS A 29 -10.16 30.15 0.69
CA HIS A 29 -10.86 29.56 -0.46
C HIS A 29 -11.42 30.58 -1.47
N SER A 30 -11.09 31.87 -1.34
CA SER A 30 -11.27 32.97 -2.31
C SER A 30 -12.65 33.11 -3.00
N LEU A 31 -13.31 34.28 -2.80
CA LEU A 31 -14.45 34.72 -3.62
C LEU A 31 -14.06 35.29 -5.00
N ASP A 32 -12.80 35.10 -5.42
CA ASP A 32 -12.35 35.30 -6.81
C ASP A 32 -11.91 33.97 -7.46
N GLY A 33 -12.10 32.84 -6.75
CA GLY A 33 -11.45 31.56 -7.05
C GLY A 33 -12.11 30.75 -8.16
N GLU A 34 -11.30 30.24 -9.09
CA GLU A 34 -11.67 29.12 -9.94
C GLU A 34 -12.30 28.02 -9.08
N ILE A 35 -13.49 27.53 -9.46
CA ILE A 35 -14.05 26.33 -8.86
C ILE A 35 -13.00 25.23 -9.08
N VAL A 36 -12.42 24.70 -8.00
CA VAL A 36 -11.48 23.58 -8.09
C VAL A 36 -12.24 22.38 -8.64
N THR A 37 -12.12 22.17 -9.95
CA THR A 37 -12.70 21.01 -10.61
C THR A 37 -11.79 19.81 -10.37
N ILE A 38 -12.19 18.91 -9.47
CA ILE A 38 -11.50 17.64 -9.29
C ILE A 38 -11.68 16.84 -10.59
N PRO A 39 -10.60 16.49 -11.30
CA PRO A 39 -10.72 15.71 -12.53
C PRO A 39 -11.41 14.38 -12.25
N ALA A 40 -12.46 14.09 -13.01
CA ALA A 40 -13.23 12.85 -12.86
C ALA A 40 -12.35 11.60 -13.07
N HIS A 41 -11.35 11.70 -13.95
CA HIS A 41 -10.39 10.64 -14.26
C HIS A 41 -8.96 11.18 -14.16
N ARG A 42 -8.05 10.44 -13.52
CA ARG A 42 -6.68 10.89 -13.21
C ARG A 42 -5.71 9.75 -12.97
N ASP A 43 -4.43 9.97 -13.24
CA ASP A 43 -3.37 8.97 -13.08
C ASP A 43 -2.80 8.90 -11.64
N SER A 44 -3.34 9.69 -10.71
CA SER A 44 -2.84 9.80 -9.34
C SER A 44 -3.95 10.14 -8.34
N VAL A 45 -3.70 9.86 -7.06
CA VAL A 45 -4.59 10.24 -5.95
C VAL A 45 -4.70 11.76 -5.87
N TYR A 46 -5.91 12.28 -5.74
CA TYR A 46 -6.15 13.71 -5.47
C TYR A 46 -6.19 13.94 -3.97
N ASN A 47 -5.58 15.04 -3.50
CA ASN A 47 -5.60 15.45 -2.10
C ASN A 47 -5.20 14.32 -1.12
N GLY A 48 -4.13 13.59 -1.46
CA GLY A 48 -3.65 12.47 -0.64
C GLY A 48 -3.04 12.87 0.70
N SER A 49 -2.65 14.15 0.85
CA SER A 49 -2.16 14.74 2.09
C SER A 49 -3.24 15.46 2.90
N PHE A 50 -4.50 15.42 2.44
CA PHE A 50 -5.65 16.05 3.11
C PHE A 50 -5.53 17.55 3.42
N ALA A 51 -4.69 18.27 2.66
CA ALA A 51 -4.52 19.72 2.80
C ALA A 51 -5.80 20.48 2.38
N ASP A 52 -6.57 19.92 1.45
CA ASP A 52 -7.85 20.46 0.96
C ASP A 52 -9.03 19.79 1.67
N GLY A 53 -8.85 19.41 2.95
CA GLY A 53 -9.86 18.70 3.74
C GLY A 53 -10.21 17.34 3.13
N THR A 54 -11.50 17.03 3.03
CA THR A 54 -11.99 15.74 2.50
C THR A 54 -12.19 15.74 0.98
N SER A 55 -11.79 16.79 0.28
CA SER A 55 -12.03 16.96 -1.16
C SER A 55 -11.51 15.77 -1.96
N GLY A 56 -12.37 15.17 -2.79
CA GLY A 56 -12.04 14.02 -3.65
C GLY A 56 -12.10 12.65 -2.97
N TRP A 57 -12.34 12.60 -1.66
CA TRP A 57 -12.46 11.37 -0.88
C TRP A 57 -13.90 11.13 -0.45
N THR A 58 -14.36 9.88 -0.59
CA THR A 58 -15.72 9.49 -0.19
C THR A 58 -15.67 8.41 0.89
N LEU A 59 -16.29 8.68 2.04
CA LEU A 59 -16.55 7.66 3.06
C LEU A 59 -17.93 7.08 2.81
N ASN A 60 -17.99 5.80 2.44
CA ASN A 60 -19.24 5.06 2.30
C ASN A 60 -19.51 4.27 3.58
N VAL A 61 -20.76 4.33 4.04
CA VAL A 61 -21.26 3.60 5.21
C VAL A 61 -22.61 3.00 4.84
N TRP A 62 -22.65 1.69 4.57
CA TRP A 62 -23.88 0.96 4.25
C TRP A 62 -24.45 0.21 5.45
N HIS A 63 -23.59 -0.32 6.31
CA HIS A 63 -23.96 -0.95 7.58
C HIS A 63 -22.91 -0.60 8.65
N GLY A 64 -23.35 -0.56 9.91
CA GLY A 64 -22.56 -0.02 11.01
C GLY A 64 -22.70 1.50 11.10
N GLY A 65 -21.71 2.14 11.73
CA GLY A 65 -21.71 3.58 11.96
C GLY A 65 -20.30 4.12 11.97
N ALA A 66 -20.02 5.08 11.10
CA ALA A 66 -18.74 5.77 11.05
C ALA A 66 -18.90 7.22 10.59
N THR A 67 -17.93 8.05 10.97
CA THR A 67 -17.80 9.44 10.54
C THR A 67 -16.38 9.69 10.06
N GLY A 68 -16.26 10.51 9.01
CA GLY A 68 -15.00 10.90 8.39
C GLY A 68 -14.75 12.39 8.58
N SER A 69 -13.55 12.76 9.00
CA SER A 69 -13.14 14.16 9.14
C SER A 69 -11.63 14.30 8.99
N VAL A 70 -11.15 15.50 8.66
CA VAL A 70 -9.71 15.79 8.69
C VAL A 70 -9.37 16.45 10.03
N VAL A 71 -8.45 15.84 10.78
CA VAL A 71 -7.98 16.33 12.08
C VAL A 71 -6.47 16.39 12.04
N ASN A 72 -5.89 17.55 12.36
CA ASN A 72 -4.44 17.78 12.31
C ASN A 72 -3.78 17.43 10.96
N GLY A 73 -4.50 17.61 9.85
CA GLY A 73 -4.01 17.30 8.51
C GLY A 73 -4.11 15.82 8.11
N GLU A 74 -4.75 14.97 8.92
CA GLU A 74 -4.91 13.54 8.63
C GLU A 74 -6.40 13.20 8.49
N TYR A 75 -6.75 12.27 7.61
CA TYR A 75 -8.12 11.76 7.55
C TYR A 75 -8.36 10.78 8.69
N GLN A 76 -9.25 11.17 9.60
CA GLN A 76 -9.75 10.33 10.67
C GLN A 76 -11.06 9.66 10.26
N VAL A 77 -11.10 8.33 10.35
CA VAL A 77 -12.33 7.55 10.30
C VAL A 77 -12.65 7.06 11.71
N LYS A 78 -13.63 7.70 12.36
CA LYS A 78 -14.16 7.24 13.64
C LYS A 78 -15.27 6.24 13.39
N ILE A 79 -15.19 5.06 14.02
CA ILE A 79 -16.12 3.95 13.79
C ILE A 79 -16.82 3.65 15.11
N ASP A 80 -18.13 3.91 15.15
CA ASP A 80 -18.96 3.73 16.34
C ASP A 80 -19.54 2.29 16.40
N SER A 81 -19.79 1.67 15.25
CA SER A 81 -20.21 0.26 15.15
C SER A 81 -19.73 -0.41 13.86
N ILE A 82 -19.45 -1.71 13.94
CA ILE A 82 -18.92 -2.51 12.82
C ILE A 82 -19.96 -2.78 11.74
N GLY A 83 -19.48 -3.03 10.52
CA GLY A 83 -20.29 -3.60 9.45
C GLY A 83 -20.45 -5.12 9.61
N GLU A 84 -21.41 -5.71 8.91
CA GLU A 84 -21.53 -7.16 8.71
C GLU A 84 -20.41 -7.70 7.80
N SER A 85 -19.90 -6.85 6.91
CA SER A 85 -18.74 -7.10 6.05
C SER A 85 -17.77 -5.92 6.10
N ASN A 86 -16.48 -6.19 5.93
CA ASN A 86 -15.44 -5.17 6.13
C ASN A 86 -15.56 -3.95 5.20
N TYR A 87 -15.95 -4.17 3.94
CA TYR A 87 -16.15 -3.11 2.94
C TYR A 87 -17.37 -2.21 3.23
N GLN A 88 -18.29 -2.62 4.13
CA GLN A 88 -19.50 -1.82 4.39
C GLN A 88 -19.23 -0.47 5.07
N ILE A 89 -18.01 -0.29 5.60
CA ILE A 89 -17.43 1.00 5.96
C ILE A 89 -16.13 1.13 5.18
N GLN A 90 -16.09 1.98 4.16
CA GLN A 90 -14.91 2.14 3.31
C GLN A 90 -14.65 3.60 2.94
N LEU A 91 -13.38 4.00 3.00
CA LEU A 91 -12.91 5.26 2.44
C LEU A 91 -12.35 5.01 1.05
N ILE A 92 -12.83 5.74 0.03
CA ILE A 92 -12.43 5.55 -1.36
C ILE A 92 -11.87 6.80 -2.03
N GLN A 93 -11.01 6.53 -3.02
CA GLN A 93 -10.54 7.46 -4.04
C GLN A 93 -10.84 6.86 -5.42
N ALA A 94 -11.96 7.25 -6.03
CA ALA A 94 -12.42 6.74 -7.34
C ALA A 94 -11.97 7.62 -8.50
N GLY A 95 -11.99 7.11 -9.73
CA GLY A 95 -11.57 7.85 -10.93
C GLY A 95 -10.07 7.73 -11.23
N LEU A 96 -9.43 6.66 -10.75
CA LEU A 96 -8.04 6.35 -11.06
C LEU A 96 -7.94 5.69 -12.44
N ILE A 97 -7.05 6.20 -13.28
CA ILE A 97 -6.69 5.58 -14.55
C ILE A 97 -5.59 4.55 -14.28
N LEU A 98 -5.89 3.28 -14.57
CA LEU A 98 -4.99 2.14 -14.39
C LEU A 98 -4.82 1.42 -15.73
N GLU A 99 -3.69 1.63 -16.36
CA GLU A 99 -3.36 1.05 -17.67
C GLU A 99 -2.87 -0.38 -17.57
N GLN A 100 -3.39 -1.25 -18.44
CA GLN A 100 -2.99 -2.65 -18.55
C GLN A 100 -1.48 -2.79 -18.78
N GLY A 101 -0.86 -3.75 -18.07
CA GLY A 101 0.55 -4.08 -18.18
C GLY A 101 1.48 -3.14 -17.42
N LYS A 102 0.98 -2.02 -16.87
CA LYS A 102 1.75 -1.16 -15.97
C LYS A 102 1.79 -1.73 -14.56
N TYR A 103 2.80 -1.31 -13.82
CA TYR A 103 2.94 -1.59 -12.40
C TYR A 103 2.72 -0.30 -11.62
N TYR A 104 2.13 -0.46 -10.44
CA TYR A 104 1.80 0.64 -9.56
C TYR A 104 2.31 0.33 -8.16
N GLU A 105 2.80 1.36 -7.49
CA GLU A 105 3.07 1.37 -6.06
C GLU A 105 2.00 2.22 -5.38
N VAL A 106 1.37 1.66 -4.35
CA VAL A 106 0.46 2.36 -3.46
C VAL A 106 1.20 2.59 -2.14
N SER A 107 1.24 3.82 -1.67
CA SER A 107 1.87 4.19 -0.40
C SER A 107 0.98 5.12 0.41
N PHE A 108 0.95 4.92 1.73
CA PHE A 108 0.15 5.70 2.66
C PHE A 108 0.71 5.60 4.08
N ASP A 109 0.55 6.66 4.86
CA ASP A 109 0.79 6.64 6.29
C ASP A 109 -0.50 6.24 7.02
N VAL A 110 -0.36 5.36 8.01
CA VAL A 110 -1.51 4.85 8.76
C VAL A 110 -1.17 4.51 10.20
N TYR A 111 -2.14 4.72 11.08
CA TYR A 111 -2.20 4.17 12.43
C TYR A 111 -3.66 4.07 12.90
N ALA A 112 -3.86 3.48 14.08
CA ALA A 112 -5.16 3.36 14.70
C ALA A 112 -5.12 3.72 16.19
N ALA A 113 -6.28 4.02 16.76
CA ALA A 113 -6.40 4.31 18.20
C ALA A 113 -6.04 3.10 19.11
N SER A 114 -6.12 1.87 18.57
CA SER A 114 -5.59 0.65 19.18
C SER A 114 -5.31 -0.38 18.08
N GLY A 115 -4.70 -1.51 18.45
CA GLY A 115 -4.42 -2.62 17.55
C GLY A 115 -5.66 -3.09 16.78
N ARG A 116 -5.56 -3.12 15.45
CA ARG A 116 -6.58 -3.63 14.52
C ARG A 116 -5.97 -3.97 13.17
N THR A 117 -6.72 -4.62 12.30
CA THR A 117 -6.36 -4.80 10.90
C THR A 117 -6.99 -3.71 10.02
N LEU A 118 -6.32 -3.41 8.91
CA LEU A 118 -6.83 -2.61 7.80
C LEU A 118 -6.67 -3.41 6.52
N GLU A 119 -7.76 -3.51 5.76
CA GLU A 119 -7.76 -4.12 4.43
C GLU A 119 -7.77 -3.02 3.37
N VAL A 120 -6.93 -3.15 2.35
CA VAL A 120 -6.79 -2.20 1.26
C VAL A 120 -6.96 -2.94 -0.06
N ASN A 121 -7.73 -2.35 -0.97
CA ASN A 121 -7.96 -2.89 -2.30
C ASN A 121 -7.75 -1.83 -3.40
N VAL A 122 -7.43 -2.29 -4.61
CA VAL A 122 -7.51 -1.51 -5.84
C VAL A 122 -8.41 -2.28 -6.80
N GLU A 123 -9.51 -1.68 -7.23
CA GLU A 123 -10.62 -2.41 -7.87
C GLU A 123 -11.46 -1.52 -8.79
N LYS A 124 -12.38 -2.14 -9.53
CA LYS A 124 -13.41 -1.42 -10.29
C LYS A 124 -14.30 -0.59 -9.36
N ASP A 125 -14.61 0.64 -9.77
CA ASP A 125 -15.55 1.48 -9.04
C ASP A 125 -17.02 1.04 -9.22
N THR A 126 -17.30 0.25 -10.25
CA THR A 126 -18.64 -0.27 -10.58
C THR A 126 -18.72 -1.78 -10.47
N ASP A 127 -19.95 -2.31 -10.40
CA ASP A 127 -20.23 -3.75 -10.49
C ASP A 127 -19.46 -4.41 -11.66
N PRO A 128 -18.82 -5.58 -11.46
CA PRO A 128 -18.88 -6.45 -10.26
C PRO A 128 -17.77 -6.18 -9.23
N TRP A 129 -17.23 -4.95 -9.16
CA TRP A 129 -16.18 -4.54 -8.20
C TRP A 129 -14.95 -5.47 -8.22
N THR A 130 -14.55 -5.89 -9.42
CA THR A 130 -13.41 -6.78 -9.60
C THR A 130 -12.14 -6.14 -9.03
N SER A 131 -11.50 -6.84 -8.09
CA SER A 131 -10.15 -6.53 -7.62
C SER A 131 -9.14 -6.62 -8.76
N TYR A 132 -8.22 -5.66 -8.82
CA TYR A 132 -7.03 -5.74 -9.67
C TYR A 132 -5.82 -6.32 -8.93
N LEU A 133 -5.96 -6.58 -7.63
CA LEU A 133 -4.96 -7.25 -6.81
C LEU A 133 -5.16 -8.76 -6.86
N GLU A 134 -4.07 -9.52 -6.89
CA GLU A 134 -4.08 -10.98 -6.75
C GLU A 134 -4.68 -11.38 -5.39
N ASP A 135 -4.25 -10.68 -4.33
CA ASP A 135 -4.79 -10.79 -2.98
C ASP A 135 -5.05 -9.40 -2.37
N LEU A 136 -6.10 -9.32 -1.55
CA LEU A 136 -6.38 -8.13 -0.74
C LEU A 136 -5.24 -7.86 0.24
N GLN A 137 -4.85 -6.59 0.36
CA GLN A 137 -3.71 -6.22 1.20
C GLN A 137 -4.17 -5.95 2.62
N ASN A 138 -3.68 -6.75 3.58
CA ASN A 138 -4.05 -6.64 4.98
C ASN A 138 -2.86 -6.15 5.81
N PHE A 139 -3.08 -5.14 6.64
CA PHE A 139 -2.05 -4.52 7.48
C PHE A 139 -2.49 -4.49 8.94
N ASP A 140 -1.61 -4.98 9.82
CA ASP A 140 -1.75 -4.77 11.26
C ASP A 140 -1.38 -3.34 11.62
N LEU A 141 -2.32 -2.62 12.23
CA LEU A 141 -2.15 -1.25 12.69
C LEU A 141 -1.86 -1.25 14.19
N THR A 142 -1.05 -0.26 14.59
CA THR A 142 -0.79 0.04 16.00
C THR A 142 -1.09 1.50 16.27
N THR A 143 -0.84 1.96 17.49
CA THR A 143 -0.93 3.39 17.84
C THR A 143 0.19 4.24 17.27
N SER A 144 1.24 3.63 16.71
CA SER A 144 2.34 4.35 16.07
C SER A 144 2.08 4.51 14.57
N LYS A 145 2.21 5.74 14.07
CA LYS A 145 2.18 6.04 12.63
C LYS A 145 3.28 5.27 11.91
N THR A 146 2.89 4.54 10.87
CA THR A 146 3.81 3.82 10.00
C THR A 146 3.44 4.04 8.54
N THR A 147 4.44 4.17 7.68
CA THR A 147 4.24 4.14 6.23
C THR A 147 4.09 2.70 5.77
N ARG A 148 3.02 2.43 5.01
CA ARG A 148 2.78 1.16 4.33
C ARG A 148 2.96 1.35 2.83
N THR A 149 3.42 0.30 2.18
CA THR A 149 3.56 0.26 0.72
C THR A 149 3.26 -1.14 0.22
N PHE A 150 2.66 -1.22 -0.97
CA PHE A 150 2.56 -2.44 -1.75
C PHE A 150 2.57 -2.12 -3.24
N THR A 151 2.93 -3.11 -4.05
CA THR A 151 2.96 -2.98 -5.51
C THR A 151 2.06 -4.01 -6.16
N PHE A 152 1.43 -3.66 -7.28
CA PHE A 152 0.66 -4.60 -8.08
C PHE A 152 0.89 -4.38 -9.58
N ALA A 153 0.60 -5.42 -10.36
CA ALA A 153 0.53 -5.35 -11.81
C ALA A 153 -0.93 -5.16 -12.23
N MET A 154 -1.22 -4.21 -13.11
CA MET A 154 -2.56 -4.09 -13.69
C MET A 154 -2.70 -5.10 -14.84
N GLU A 155 -3.14 -6.32 -14.52
CA GLU A 155 -3.27 -7.39 -15.52
C GLU A 155 -4.57 -7.32 -16.32
N GLN A 156 -5.62 -6.75 -15.70
CA GLN A 156 -6.91 -6.52 -16.33
C GLN A 156 -6.82 -5.46 -17.43
N PRO A 157 -7.79 -5.40 -18.37
CA PRO A 157 -7.85 -4.33 -19.36
C PRO A 157 -7.80 -2.94 -18.72
N THR A 158 -7.20 -1.97 -19.42
CA THR A 158 -7.10 -0.58 -18.95
C THR A 158 -8.45 -0.07 -18.47
N ASP A 159 -8.47 0.45 -17.25
CA ASP A 159 -9.66 1.01 -16.62
C ASP A 159 -9.40 2.48 -16.32
N SER A 160 -10.23 3.38 -16.86
CA SER A 160 -10.13 4.82 -16.61
C SER A 160 -10.90 5.27 -15.37
N ASN A 161 -11.58 4.35 -14.69
CA ASN A 161 -12.41 4.62 -13.52
C ASN A 161 -12.20 3.57 -12.41
N GLY A 162 -10.96 3.15 -12.19
CA GLY A 162 -10.59 2.34 -11.03
C GLY A 162 -10.69 3.14 -9.72
N ARG A 163 -10.62 2.44 -8.59
CA ARG A 163 -10.58 3.06 -7.26
C ARG A 163 -9.58 2.40 -6.33
N LEU A 164 -9.09 3.19 -5.37
CA LEU A 164 -8.40 2.72 -4.18
C LEU A 164 -9.40 2.72 -3.02
N SER A 165 -9.49 1.60 -2.30
CA SER A 165 -10.45 1.37 -1.21
C SER A 165 -9.72 1.00 0.08
N PHE A 166 -10.07 1.65 1.19
CA PHE A 166 -9.65 1.29 2.54
C PHE A 166 -10.87 0.76 3.30
N ASN A 167 -10.92 -0.56 3.51
CA ASN A 167 -12.04 -1.27 4.13
C ASN A 167 -11.82 -1.37 5.65
N LEU A 168 -12.78 -0.83 6.40
CA LEU A 168 -12.59 -0.46 7.80
C LEU A 168 -13.65 -1.06 8.73
N GLY A 169 -14.68 -1.69 8.18
CA GLY A 169 -15.87 -2.14 8.89
C GLY A 169 -15.68 -3.24 9.92
N ALA A 170 -14.54 -3.93 9.95
CA ALA A 170 -14.31 -5.07 10.86
C ALA A 170 -13.92 -4.68 12.32
N SER A 171 -13.75 -3.40 12.63
CA SER A 171 -13.36 -2.96 13.99
C SER A 171 -13.83 -1.53 14.28
N THR A 172 -14.19 -1.27 15.54
CA THR A 172 -14.56 0.08 16.04
C THR A 172 -13.36 0.97 16.33
N GLN A 173 -12.13 0.46 16.23
CA GLN A 173 -10.95 1.28 16.51
C GLN A 173 -10.77 2.30 15.38
N THR A 174 -10.75 3.58 15.76
CA THR A 174 -10.55 4.72 14.84
C THR A 174 -9.25 4.57 14.07
N VAL A 175 -9.28 4.87 12.77
CA VAL A 175 -8.14 4.81 11.85
C VAL A 175 -7.80 6.22 11.38
N PHE A 176 -6.51 6.48 11.23
CA PHE A 176 -5.96 7.72 10.71
C PHE A 176 -5.13 7.41 9.48
N LEU A 177 -5.36 8.15 8.40
CA LEU A 177 -4.71 7.98 7.10
C LEU A 177 -4.14 9.32 6.63
N ASP A 178 -2.96 9.29 6.02
CA ASP A 178 -2.29 10.46 5.48
C ASP A 178 -1.32 10.08 4.35
N ASN A 179 -0.85 11.07 3.58
CA ASN A 179 0.17 10.94 2.54
C ASN A 179 -0.10 9.81 1.53
N ILE A 180 -1.37 9.66 1.14
CA ILE A 180 -1.81 8.58 0.27
C ILE A 180 -1.42 8.88 -1.17
N SER A 181 -0.78 7.92 -1.83
CA SER A 181 -0.41 8.03 -3.23
C SER A 181 -0.51 6.70 -3.96
N ILE A 182 -0.78 6.79 -5.26
CA ILE A 182 -0.57 5.73 -6.23
C ILE A 182 0.30 6.30 -7.35
N LYS A 183 1.33 5.56 -7.74
CA LYS A 183 2.26 6.00 -8.80
C LYS A 183 2.58 4.83 -9.69
N SER A 184 2.60 5.08 -11.01
CA SER A 184 3.19 4.11 -11.91
C SER A 184 4.68 3.97 -11.58
N VAL A 185 5.10 2.74 -11.41
CA VAL A 185 6.49 2.37 -11.21
C VAL A 185 6.93 1.49 -12.36
N THR A 186 8.22 1.46 -12.64
CA THR A 186 8.76 0.41 -13.49
C THR A 186 8.37 -0.92 -12.88
N LYS A 187 7.94 -1.88 -13.71
CA LYS A 187 7.78 -3.28 -13.31
C LYS A 187 8.89 -3.61 -12.32
N PRO A 188 8.57 -3.94 -11.05
CA PRO A 188 9.58 -4.44 -10.14
C PRO A 188 10.28 -5.52 -10.93
N THR A 189 11.57 -5.33 -11.17
CA THR A 189 12.35 -6.35 -11.84
C THR A 189 12.48 -7.45 -10.81
N ALA A 190 11.42 -8.23 -10.64
CA ALA A 190 11.54 -9.59 -10.21
C ALA A 190 12.59 -10.14 -11.17
N ILE A 191 13.78 -10.41 -10.64
CA ILE A 191 14.64 -11.40 -11.27
C ILE A 191 13.87 -12.70 -11.06
N SER A 192 12.90 -12.94 -11.95
CA SER A 192 12.44 -14.26 -12.30
C SER A 192 13.69 -15.02 -12.69
N TRP A 193 13.98 -16.04 -11.89
CA TRP A 193 14.68 -17.26 -12.25
C TRP A 193 15.51 -17.16 -13.52
N ILE A 194 16.83 -16.94 -13.35
CA ILE A 194 17.74 -17.50 -14.34
C ILE A 194 17.68 -19.02 -14.11
N ASN A 195 16.71 -19.68 -14.76
CA ASN A 195 16.90 -21.04 -15.23
C ASN A 195 18.00 -21.00 -16.30
N ASN A 196 19.25 -20.85 -15.85
CA ASN A 196 20.38 -21.34 -16.62
C ASN A 196 20.46 -22.84 -16.33
N SER A 197 19.43 -23.59 -16.72
CA SER A 197 19.50 -25.03 -16.67
C SER A 197 20.38 -25.51 -17.82
N LYS A 198 21.70 -25.49 -17.58
CA LYS A 198 22.38 -26.78 -17.60
C LYS A 198 22.21 -27.52 -16.26
N ASP A 199 21.89 -26.83 -15.16
CA ASP A 199 21.61 -27.43 -13.84
C ASP A 199 20.29 -26.93 -13.21
N VAL A 200 19.50 -27.85 -12.66
CA VAL A 200 18.19 -27.60 -12.02
C VAL A 200 18.42 -26.99 -10.63
N ILE A 201 18.04 -25.73 -10.43
CA ILE A 201 18.03 -25.07 -9.10
C ILE A 201 16.70 -24.31 -8.91
N ALA A 202 15.95 -24.65 -7.86
CA ALA A 202 14.73 -23.96 -7.42
C ALA A 202 14.92 -23.41 -5.99
N ILE A 203 14.45 -22.19 -5.72
CA ILE A 203 14.60 -21.47 -4.44
C ILE A 203 13.27 -20.83 -4.04
N ARG A 204 12.73 -21.21 -2.89
CA ARG A 204 11.53 -20.59 -2.32
C ARG A 204 11.81 -20.04 -0.94
N CYS A 205 11.17 -18.94 -0.59
CA CYS A 205 11.30 -18.31 0.72
C CYS A 205 9.91 -17.85 1.15
N ASP A 206 9.22 -18.73 1.88
CA ASP A 206 7.84 -18.54 2.31
C ASP A 206 7.82 -18.50 3.85
N ASN A 207 7.23 -17.46 4.45
CA ASN A 207 7.17 -17.31 5.92
C ASN A 207 8.54 -17.51 6.62
N SER A 208 9.59 -16.90 6.07
CA SER A 208 11.00 -17.07 6.50
C SER A 208 11.61 -18.44 6.37
N LEU A 209 10.91 -19.42 5.80
CA LEU A 209 11.49 -20.71 5.51
C LEU A 209 12.10 -20.68 4.11
N LEU A 210 13.41 -20.49 4.05
CA LEU A 210 14.17 -20.56 2.81
C LEU A 210 14.44 -22.02 2.45
N LYS A 211 13.98 -22.46 1.28
CA LYS A 211 14.25 -23.78 0.70
C LYS A 211 14.97 -23.63 -0.63
N MET A 212 16.07 -24.36 -0.83
CA MET A 212 16.80 -24.46 -2.09
C MET A 212 16.87 -25.91 -2.53
N ASP A 213 16.20 -26.24 -3.63
CA ASP A 213 16.31 -27.51 -4.33
C ASP A 213 17.37 -27.39 -5.42
N PHE A 214 18.39 -28.23 -5.42
CA PHE A 214 19.46 -28.17 -6.42
C PHE A 214 20.00 -29.56 -6.75
N LYS A 215 20.44 -29.75 -7.99
CA LYS A 215 21.24 -30.92 -8.35
C LYS A 215 22.67 -30.71 -7.88
N ALA A 216 23.16 -31.55 -6.96
CA ALA A 216 24.50 -31.41 -6.43
C ALA A 216 25.56 -31.58 -7.54
N PRO A 217 26.46 -30.60 -7.74
CA PRO A 217 27.64 -30.80 -8.60
C PRO A 217 28.50 -31.93 -8.06
N GLN A 218 29.31 -32.57 -8.92
CA GLN A 218 30.35 -33.53 -8.49
C GLN A 218 31.43 -32.82 -7.66
N SER A 219 31.11 -32.52 -6.40
CA SER A 219 31.97 -31.79 -5.47
C SER A 219 31.87 -32.42 -4.09
N LYS A 220 32.96 -32.34 -3.32
CA LYS A 220 33.01 -32.93 -1.97
C LYS A 220 32.49 -31.97 -0.90
N LYS A 221 32.37 -30.68 -1.22
CA LYS A 221 31.98 -29.63 -0.26
C LYS A 221 31.11 -28.58 -0.94
N ILE A 222 29.86 -28.49 -0.46
CA ILE A 222 28.94 -27.42 -0.81
C ILE A 222 28.79 -26.48 0.39
N SER A 223 28.77 -25.17 0.15
CA SER A 223 28.38 -24.20 1.16
C SER A 223 27.20 -23.34 0.69
N PHE A 224 26.32 -23.01 1.62
CA PHE A 224 25.23 -22.06 1.41
C PHE A 224 25.51 -20.83 2.25
N ASN A 225 25.50 -19.67 1.61
CA ASN A 225 25.83 -18.40 2.24
C ASN A 225 24.69 -17.42 2.01
N ILE A 226 24.37 -16.64 3.05
CA ILE A 226 23.39 -15.56 3.01
C ILE A 226 24.13 -14.27 3.36
N PHE A 227 23.97 -13.24 2.53
CA PHE A 227 24.57 -11.91 2.71
C PHE A 227 23.50 -10.84 2.76
N ASP A 228 23.75 -9.76 3.49
CA ASP A 228 22.99 -8.52 3.34
C ASP A 228 23.37 -7.79 2.03
N LEU A 229 22.68 -6.69 1.70
CA LEU A 229 22.98 -5.90 0.50
C LEU A 229 24.29 -5.12 0.59
N LYS A 230 24.88 -4.97 1.78
CA LYS A 230 26.21 -4.36 1.96
C LYS A 230 27.34 -5.38 1.75
N GLY A 231 26.99 -6.65 1.53
CA GLY A 231 27.95 -7.74 1.34
C GLY A 231 28.42 -8.40 2.64
N ASN A 232 27.85 -8.05 3.79
CA ASN A 232 28.14 -8.72 5.05
C ASN A 232 27.53 -10.11 5.05
N GLN A 233 28.31 -11.12 5.42
CA GLN A 233 27.81 -12.49 5.51
C GLN A 233 26.97 -12.65 6.78
N MET A 234 25.67 -12.83 6.58
CA MET A 234 24.68 -13.02 7.66
C MET A 234 24.62 -14.46 8.13
N ARG A 235 24.81 -15.42 7.21
CA ARG A 235 24.80 -16.86 7.54
C ARG A 235 25.69 -17.65 6.59
N ALA A 236 26.29 -18.72 7.09
CA ALA A 236 26.97 -19.72 6.28
C ALA A 236 26.70 -21.11 6.84
N SER A 237 26.44 -22.08 5.96
CA SER A 237 26.36 -23.49 6.29
C SER A 237 27.20 -24.28 5.29
N VAL A 238 27.72 -25.42 5.73
CA VAL A 238 28.46 -26.35 4.89
C VAL A 238 27.76 -27.69 4.98
N SER A 239 27.53 -28.31 3.83
CA SER A 239 27.01 -29.67 3.76
C SER A 239 27.99 -30.57 3.01
N GLN A 240 28.17 -31.79 3.54
CA GLN A 240 28.82 -32.88 2.82
C GLN A 240 27.74 -33.64 2.08
N ILE A 241 27.82 -33.63 0.74
CA ILE A 241 26.69 -34.04 -0.09
C ILE A 241 27.04 -35.29 -0.90
N GLY A 242 26.16 -36.29 -0.84
CA GLY A 242 26.18 -37.48 -1.71
C GLY A 242 25.82 -37.13 -3.15
N GLN A 243 26.41 -37.84 -4.11
CA GLN A 243 26.34 -37.49 -5.54
C GLN A 243 24.98 -37.84 -6.19
N GLY A 244 24.54 -37.03 -7.16
CA GLY A 244 23.64 -37.47 -8.25
C GLY A 244 22.16 -37.11 -8.13
N GLU A 245 21.62 -36.90 -6.94
CA GLU A 245 20.19 -36.59 -6.73
C GLU A 245 19.92 -35.09 -6.48
N ILE A 246 18.67 -34.67 -6.70
CA ILE A 246 18.19 -33.34 -6.28
C ILE A 246 18.12 -33.32 -4.76
N GLN A 247 18.72 -32.30 -4.14
CA GLN A 247 18.70 -32.13 -2.70
C GLN A 247 18.08 -30.81 -2.30
N SER A 248 17.35 -30.84 -1.19
CA SER A 248 16.80 -29.67 -0.54
C SER A 248 17.70 -29.20 0.59
N TRP A 249 18.13 -27.95 0.54
CA TRP A 249 18.67 -27.25 1.70
C TRP A 249 17.61 -26.30 2.26
N VAL A 250 17.40 -26.32 3.58
CA VAL A 250 16.40 -25.48 4.25
C VAL A 250 17.08 -24.63 5.32
N SER A 251 16.65 -23.37 5.44
CA SER A 251 17.10 -22.45 6.48
C SER A 251 15.94 -21.63 7.01
N ASP A 252 15.82 -21.60 8.34
CA ASP A 252 14.87 -20.71 9.03
C ASP A 252 15.50 -19.31 9.19
N LEU A 253 14.90 -18.32 8.53
CA LEU A 253 15.30 -16.92 8.53
C LEU A 253 14.51 -16.07 9.55
N SER A 254 13.71 -16.69 10.43
CA SER A 254 12.85 -15.98 11.38
C SER A 254 13.59 -15.00 12.30
N GLN A 255 14.87 -15.30 12.59
CA GLN A 255 15.75 -14.46 13.41
C GLN A 255 16.50 -13.39 12.62
N MET A 256 16.33 -13.34 11.30
CA MET A 256 16.94 -12.33 10.43
C MET A 256 15.96 -11.18 10.22
N PRO A 257 16.43 -9.92 10.17
CA PRO A 257 15.57 -8.78 9.88
C PRO A 257 14.74 -8.95 8.59
N ARG A 258 13.61 -8.24 8.50
CA ARG A 258 12.92 -8.08 7.23
C ARG A 258 13.85 -7.41 6.24
N GLY A 259 13.94 -7.94 5.02
CA GLY A 259 14.76 -7.33 3.99
C GLY A 259 15.16 -8.25 2.87
N ILE A 260 15.87 -7.67 1.91
CA ILE A 260 16.41 -8.39 0.76
C ILE A 260 17.79 -8.93 1.12
N TYR A 261 18.01 -10.21 0.83
CA TYR A 261 19.27 -10.90 1.06
C TYR A 261 19.80 -11.49 -0.24
N ILE A 262 21.11 -11.66 -0.30
CA ILE A 262 21.78 -12.43 -1.35
C ILE A 262 22.01 -13.84 -0.83
N VAL A 263 21.48 -14.84 -1.53
CA VAL A 263 21.79 -16.24 -1.29
C VAL A 263 22.83 -16.72 -2.30
N GLN A 264 23.78 -17.54 -1.86
CA GLN A 264 24.84 -18.06 -2.71
C GLN A 264 25.12 -19.53 -2.37
N ILE A 265 25.31 -20.34 -3.42
CA ILE A 265 25.79 -21.71 -3.31
C ILE A 265 27.22 -21.74 -3.86
N ASN A 266 28.15 -22.30 -3.08
CA ASN A 266 29.51 -22.55 -3.50
C ASN A 266 29.78 -24.05 -3.62
N ALA A 267 30.53 -24.45 -4.64
CA ALA A 267 31.12 -25.77 -4.75
C ALA A 267 32.64 -25.66 -4.74
N ASN A 268 33.30 -26.41 -3.85
CA ASN A 268 34.75 -26.38 -3.67
C ASN A 268 35.32 -24.94 -3.52
N GLY A 269 34.58 -24.06 -2.84
CA GLY A 269 34.99 -22.67 -2.60
C GLY A 269 34.70 -21.70 -3.75
N LYS A 270 34.17 -22.14 -4.89
CA LYS A 270 33.76 -21.28 -6.00
C LYS A 270 32.24 -21.09 -6.01
N ALA A 271 31.79 -19.85 -6.16
CA ALA A 271 30.38 -19.55 -6.35
C ALA A 271 29.89 -20.18 -7.66
N ILE A 272 28.87 -21.04 -7.54
CA ILE A 272 28.21 -21.70 -8.67
C ILE A 272 26.80 -21.16 -8.89
N TYR A 273 26.21 -20.55 -7.87
CA TYR A 273 24.90 -19.93 -7.95
C TYR A 273 24.81 -18.76 -6.98
N ARG A 274 24.10 -17.70 -7.38
CA ARG A 274 23.79 -16.55 -6.54
C ARG A 274 22.43 -15.99 -6.95
N SER A 275 21.57 -15.68 -5.98
CA SER A 275 20.26 -15.05 -6.21
C SER A 275 19.88 -14.09 -5.09
N LYS A 276 18.82 -13.30 -5.31
CA LYS A 276 18.22 -12.44 -4.29
C LYS A 276 16.97 -13.12 -3.74
N ILE A 277 16.73 -12.98 -2.44
CA ILE A 277 15.49 -13.39 -1.78
C ILE A 277 14.95 -12.22 -0.95
N LEU A 278 13.65 -12.20 -0.73
CA LEU A 278 13.01 -11.32 0.26
C LEU A 278 12.65 -12.15 1.48
N ASN A 279 13.15 -11.75 2.65
CA ASN A 279 12.65 -12.23 3.92
C ASN A 279 11.56 -11.28 4.42
N ALA A 280 10.29 -11.68 4.29
CA ALA A 280 9.15 -10.80 4.54
C ALA A 280 8.58 -10.86 5.97
N ASN A 281 9.17 -11.70 6.84
CA ASN A 281 8.64 -12.05 8.17
C ASN A 281 8.22 -10.91 9.05
#